data_AF-A0A1N6REL3-F1
#
_entry.id   AF-A0A1N6REL3-F1
#
_cell.length_a   1.000
_cell.length_b   1.000
_cell.length_c   1.000
_cell.angle_alpha   90.00
_cell.angle_beta   90.00
_cell.angle_gamma   90.00
#
_symmetry.space_group_name_H-M   'P 1'
#
loop_
_entity.id
_entity.type
_entity.pdbx_description
1 polymer ?
#
loop_
_entity_poly.entity_id
_entity_poly.type
_entity_poly.pdbx_seq_one_letter_code
_entity_poly.pdbx_strand_id
1 'polypeptide(L)' 'MPRGKAPFSLQKRPTNKQEAEKKRQGRKYRYIFYVQFRDQTGNYTSAIGTGENSEGAARAWAMDYLRKGNVPVHRRVPS' A
#
# COMPACT_ATOMS: atom_id res chain seq x y z
N MET A 1 -21.63 13.83 3.09
CA MET A 1 -20.82 12.65 3.47
C MET A 1 -19.52 13.15 4.06
N PRO A 2 -19.16 12.85 5.32
CA PRO A 2 -17.84 13.20 5.81
C PRO A 2 -16.85 12.54 4.86
N ARG A 3 -15.87 13.30 4.33
CA ARG A 3 -14.84 12.77 3.44
C ARG A 3 -13.98 11.82 4.28
N GLY A 4 -14.46 10.59 4.46
CA GLY A 4 -13.75 9.52 5.14
C GLY A 4 -12.36 9.40 4.52
N LYS A 5 -11.35 9.17 5.35
CA LYS A 5 -9.99 8.92 4.89
C LYS A 5 -10.05 7.84 3.80
N ALA A 6 -9.34 8.06 2.68
CA ALA A 6 -9.31 7.09 1.59
C ALA A 6 -8.98 5.68 2.14
N PRO A 7 -9.61 4.61 1.60
CA PRO A 7 -9.51 3.25 2.16
C PRO A 7 -8.10 2.66 2.06
N PHE A 8 -7.21 3.32 1.33
CA PHE A 8 -5.79 3.02 1.31
C PHE A 8 -4.95 4.27 1.04
N SER A 9 -3.64 4.16 1.29
CA SER A 9 -2.62 5.09 0.80
C SER A 9 -1.59 4.35 -0.05
N LEU A 10 -1.00 5.06 -1.03
CA LEU A 10 0.07 4.54 -1.87
C LEU A 10 1.41 5.11 -1.41
N GLN A 11 2.42 4.26 -1.28
CA GLN A 11 3.77 4.65 -0.89
C GLN A 11 4.80 4.07 -1.84
N LYS A 12 5.71 4.90 -2.33
CA LYS A 12 6.85 4.45 -3.15
C LYS A 12 7.91 3.85 -2.23
N ARG A 13 8.22 2.57 -2.41
CA ARG A 13 9.32 1.91 -1.70
C ARG A 13 10.36 1.37 -2.69
N PRO A 14 11.66 1.46 -2.33
CA PRO A 14 12.70 0.80 -3.10
C PRO A 14 12.42 -0.70 -3.22
N THR A 15 12.74 -1.28 -4.37
CA THR A 15 12.46 -2.71 -4.61
C THR A 15 13.38 -3.64 -3.83
N ASN A 16 14.59 -3.19 -3.48
CA ASN A 16 15.57 -3.96 -2.74
C ASN A 16 16.53 -3.04 -1.95
N LYS A 17 17.49 -3.64 -1.23
CA LYS A 17 18.47 -2.90 -0.41
C LYS A 17 19.35 -1.95 -1.24
N GLN A 18 19.80 -2.37 -2.42
CA GLN A 18 20.64 -1.56 -3.30
C GLN A 18 19.90 -0.31 -3.81
N GLU A 19 18.63 -0.45 -4.19
CA GLU A 19 17.78 0.69 -4.59
C GLU A 19 17.47 1.60 -3.41
N ALA A 20 17.39 1.07 -2.18
CA ALA A 20 17.24 1.87 -0.97
C ALA A 20 18.49 2.72 -0.69
N GLU A 21 19.68 2.18 -0.91
CA GLU A 21 20.94 2.92 -0.82
C GLU A 21 21.01 4.02 -1.88
N LYS A 22 20.64 3.73 -3.14
CA LYS A 22 20.53 4.74 -4.19
C LYS A 22 19.59 5.88 -3.79
N LYS A 23 18.42 5.54 -3.22
CA LYS A 23 17.47 6.54 -2.68
C LYS A 23 18.12 7.41 -1.58
N ARG A 24 18.84 6.80 -0.63
CA ARG A 24 19.53 7.54 0.45
C ARG A 24 20.62 8.49 -0.08
N GLN A 25 21.28 8.10 -1.16
CA GLN A 25 22.28 8.92 -1.86
C GLN A 25 21.67 9.95 -2.83
N GLY A 26 20.33 10.07 -2.89
CA GLY A 26 19.65 11.00 -3.81
C GLY A 26 19.74 10.60 -5.29
N ARG A 27 20.13 9.36 -5.59
CA ARG A 27 20.28 8.85 -6.97
C ARG A 27 18.95 8.30 -7.48
N LYS A 28 18.79 8.24 -8.82
CA LYS A 28 17.66 7.55 -9.44
C LYS A 28 17.63 6.09 -8.96
N TYR A 29 16.46 5.65 -8.52
CA TYR A 29 16.25 4.30 -8.00
C TYR A 29 14.95 3.70 -8.55
N ARG A 30 14.92 2.38 -8.65
CA ARG A 30 13.73 1.60 -8.98
C ARG A 30 12.88 1.45 -7.73
N TYR A 31 11.58 1.63 -7.90
CA TYR A 31 10.61 1.53 -6.81
C TYR A 31 9.39 0.74 -7.27
N ILE A 32 8.70 0.21 -6.28
CA ILE A 32 7.33 -0.30 -6.43
C ILE A 32 6.42 0.49 -5.50
N PHE A 33 5.15 0.54 -5.85
CA PHE A 33 4.12 1.05 -4.98
C PHE A 33 3.75 -0.01 -3.94
N TYR A 34 3.62 0.45 -2.71
CA TYR A 34 3.03 -0.28 -1.61
C TYR A 34 1.68 0.35 -1.29
N VAL A 35 0.68 -0.48 -1.10
CA VAL A 35 -0.66 -0.07 -0.69
C VAL A 35 -0.76 -0.32 0.80
N GLN A 36 -1.05 0.72 1.57
CA GLN A 36 -1.41 0.59 2.97
C GLN A 36 -2.93 0.68 3.09
N PHE A 37 -3.57 -0.43 3.40
CA PHE A 37 -5.02 -0.47 3.59
C PHE A 37 -5.41 0.07 4.96
N ARG A 38 -6.59 0.65 5.03
CA ARG A 38 -7.20 1.16 6.25
C ARG A 38 -8.49 0.44 6.56
N ASP A 39 -8.77 0.29 7.84
CA ASP A 39 -10.08 -0.16 8.31
C ASP A 39 -11.13 0.97 8.21
N GLN A 40 -12.37 0.65 8.59
CA GLN A 40 -13.50 1.58 8.60
C GLN A 40 -13.30 2.77 9.56
N THR A 41 -12.41 2.61 10.56
CA THR A 41 -12.04 3.68 11.50
C THR A 41 -10.89 4.55 11.00
N GLY A 42 -10.27 4.17 9.87
CA GLY A 42 -9.16 4.88 9.25
C GLY A 42 -7.78 4.51 9.80
N ASN A 43 -7.67 3.43 10.59
CA ASN A 43 -6.40 2.89 11.06
C ASN A 43 -5.78 1.97 10.02
N TYR A 44 -4.44 1.98 9.92
CA TYR A 44 -3.74 1.11 8.98
C TYR A 44 -3.77 -0.35 9.45
N THR A 45 -4.24 -1.25 8.59
CA THR A 45 -4.35 -2.69 8.91
C THR A 45 -3.23 -3.51 8.30
N SER A 46 -2.88 -3.22 7.04
CA SER A 46 -1.93 -4.03 6.27
C SER A 46 -1.22 -3.18 5.22
N ALA A 47 0.00 -3.59 4.88
CA ALA A 47 0.79 -2.98 3.82
C ALA A 47 1.24 -4.06 2.85
N ILE A 48 0.85 -3.94 1.58
CA ILE A 48 1.14 -4.92 0.54
C ILE A 48 1.88 -4.25 -0.62
N GLY A 49 2.96 -4.87 -1.08
CA GLY A 49 3.66 -4.44 -2.28
C GLY A 49 2.87 -4.86 -3.51
N THR A 50 2.53 -3.92 -4.39
CA THR A 50 1.73 -4.21 -5.59
C THR A 50 2.57 -4.82 -6.71
N GLY A 51 3.91 -4.67 -6.67
CA GLY A 51 4.79 -4.97 -7.79
C GLY A 51 4.75 -3.92 -8.91
N GLU A 52 3.81 -2.96 -8.83
CA GLU A 52 3.60 -1.94 -9.85
C GLU A 52 4.52 -0.73 -9.63
N ASN A 53 5.01 -0.16 -10.72
CA ASN A 53 5.81 1.07 -10.72
C ASN A 53 5.00 2.32 -11.16
N SER A 54 3.73 2.15 -11.49
CA SER A 54 2.79 3.20 -11.89
C SER A 54 1.70 3.41 -10.84
N GLU A 55 1.39 4.68 -10.53
CA GLU A 55 0.39 5.03 -9.52
C GLU A 55 -1.01 4.57 -9.94
N GLY A 56 -1.35 4.73 -11.22
CA GLY A 56 -2.64 4.30 -11.77
C GLY A 56 -2.83 2.78 -11.67
N ALA A 57 -1.80 2.01 -12.03
CA ALA A 57 -1.82 0.55 -11.92
C ALA A 57 -1.92 0.10 -10.46
N ALA A 58 -1.13 0.70 -9.56
CA ALA A 58 -1.18 0.40 -8.13
C ALA A 58 -2.54 0.74 -7.50
N ARG A 59 -3.19 1.83 -7.95
CA ARG A 59 -4.52 2.22 -7.50
C ARG A 59 -5.60 1.26 -7.99
N ALA A 60 -5.53 0.85 -9.26
CA ALA A 60 -6.43 -0.15 -9.83
C ALA A 60 -6.29 -1.48 -9.09
N TRP A 61 -5.05 -1.92 -8.85
CA TRP A 61 -4.73 -3.11 -8.06
C TRP A 61 -5.32 -3.02 -6.64
N ALA A 62 -5.14 -1.89 -5.95
CA ALA A 62 -5.66 -1.69 -4.60
C ALA A 62 -7.19 -1.78 -4.55
N MET A 63 -7.87 -1.15 -5.51
CA MET A 63 -9.33 -1.20 -5.62
C MET A 63 -9.83 -2.60 -5.92
N ASP A 64 -9.14 -3.34 -6.80
CA ASP A 64 -9.47 -4.74 -7.08
C ASP A 64 -9.28 -5.63 -5.85
N TYR A 65 -8.20 -5.42 -5.09
CA TYR A 65 -7.93 -6.12 -3.84
C TYR A 65 -9.02 -5.85 -2.78
N LEU A 66 -9.46 -4.60 -2.64
CA LEU A 66 -10.58 -4.22 -1.78
C LEU A 66 -11.89 -4.90 -2.24
N ARG A 67 -12.16 -4.89 -3.55
CA ARG A 67 -13.38 -5.49 -4.13
C ARG A 67 -13.45 -6.99 -3.89
N LYS A 68 -12.31 -7.67 -3.90
CA LYS A 68 -12.19 -9.11 -3.58
C LYS A 68 -12.47 -9.42 -2.10
N GLY A 69 -12.73 -8.41 -1.25
CA GLY A 69 -13.06 -8.60 0.16
C GLY A 69 -11.89 -9.10 1.01
N ASN A 70 -10.70 -9.21 0.43
CA ASN A 70 -9.52 -9.81 1.04
C ASN A 70 -8.69 -8.81 1.83
N VAL A 71 -9.27 -7.69 2.29
CA VAL A 71 -8.56 -6.84 3.24
C VAL A 71 -8.41 -7.67 4.50
N PRO A 72 -7.19 -8.05 4.91
CA PRO A 72 -7.00 -8.70 6.18
C PRO A 72 -7.27 -7.62 7.23
N VAL A 73 -8.54 -7.48 7.60
CA VAL A 73 -8.89 -7.06 8.95
C VAL A 73 -8.18 -8.09 9.80
N HIS A 74 -7.25 -7.67 10.66
CA HIS A 74 -6.76 -8.57 11.69
C HIS A 74 -8.00 -9.19 12.32
N ARG A 75 -8.27 -10.46 12.00
CA ARG A 75 -9.31 -11.24 12.62
C ARG A 75 -8.90 -11.22 14.08
N ARG A 76 -9.54 -10.37 14.89
CA ARG A 76 -9.44 -10.48 16.33
C ARG A 76 -9.92 -11.90 16.59
N VAL A 77 -8.98 -12.80 16.84
CA VAL A 77 -9.28 -14.13 17.34
C VAL A 77 -9.89 -13.85 18.70
N PRO A 78 -11.18 -14.13 18.95
CA PRO A 78 -11.69 -14.09 20.30
C PRO A 78 -10.97 -15.21 21.05
N SER A 79 -10.24 -14.82 22.09
CA SER A 79 -9.68 -15.72 23.10
C SER A 79 -10.79 -16.47 23.82
#